data_AF-R9LCY9-F1
#
_entry.id   AF-R9LCY9-F1
#
_cell.length_a   1.000
_cell.length_b   1.000
_cell.length_c   1.000
_cell.angle_alpha   90.00
_cell.angle_beta   90.00
_cell.angle_gamma   90.00
#
_symmetry.space_group_name_H-M   'P 1'
#
loop_
_entity.id
_entity.type
_entity.pdbx_description
1 polymer ?
#
loop_
_entity_poly.entity_id
_entity_poly.type
_entity_poly.pdbx_seq_one_letter_code
_entity_poly.pdbx_strand_id
1 'polypeptide(L)'
;MPYCDKCRVEVPGDRRRCPLCQGQLPPGGDPQAEVFPVVPTVYRQHHLAIRIFIFLSIAAGVICVACNFLFTPHRWWSVLVLAGIGCMWVSVSSAVRRRHNLPKNILWQVFWLSMISLLWDFLTRWRGWSVTYAIPGFCVIAMLCLLLLARILHMKSEDFLVYMILDGLFGIIPLAFILFGWAKVSYPSVICIVASVLSFTALFSFAGRKTQAELQKRLHM
;
A
#
# COMPACT_ATOMS: atom_id res chain seq x y z
N MET A 1 -43.73 7.27 9.35
CA MET A 1 -42.78 8.09 8.58
C MET A 1 -42.82 9.51 9.15
N PRO A 2 -41.71 10.12 9.58
CA PRO A 2 -41.75 11.47 10.15
C PRO A 2 -42.10 12.52 9.10
N TYR A 3 -43.01 13.43 9.45
CA TYR A 3 -43.47 14.54 8.61
C TYR A 3 -42.76 15.86 8.98
N CYS A 4 -42.44 16.66 7.97
CA CYS A 4 -41.80 17.97 8.11
C CYS A 4 -42.81 19.11 7.99
N ASP A 5 -43.10 19.83 9.07
CA ASP A 5 -44.07 20.94 9.03
C ASP A 5 -43.61 22.14 8.19
N LYS A 6 -42.29 22.39 8.13
CA LYS A 6 -41.73 23.53 7.38
C LYS A 6 -41.80 23.35 5.87
N CYS A 7 -41.51 22.14 5.41
CA CYS A 7 -41.34 21.82 4.00
C CYS A 7 -42.48 20.97 3.44
N ARG A 8 -43.36 20.48 4.31
CA ARG A 8 -44.54 19.66 3.99
C ARG A 8 -44.23 18.37 3.23
N VAL A 9 -43.08 17.77 3.54
CA VAL A 9 -42.62 16.51 2.94
C VAL A 9 -42.50 15.42 4.00
N GLU A 10 -42.90 14.20 3.63
CA GLU A 10 -42.64 12.99 4.41
C GLU A 10 -41.20 12.53 4.20
N VAL A 11 -40.46 12.39 5.29
CA VAL A 11 -39.06 11.94 5.25
C VAL A 11 -39.02 10.47 5.68
N PRO A 12 -38.53 9.55 4.83
CA PRO A 12 -38.38 8.15 5.22
C PRO A 12 -37.18 7.96 6.19
N GLY A 13 -37.32 7.07 7.16
CA GLY A 13 -36.29 6.75 8.17
C GLY A 13 -36.43 7.48 9.52
N ASP A 14 -35.47 7.26 10.43
CA ASP A 14 -35.40 7.89 11.77
C ASP A 14 -34.42 9.07 11.81
N ARG A 15 -34.63 10.04 10.91
CA ARG A 15 -33.77 11.23 10.82
C ARG A 15 -34.26 12.33 11.75
N ARG A 16 -33.34 12.94 12.51
CA ARG A 16 -33.64 14.10 13.39
C ARG A 16 -33.78 15.42 12.65
N ARG A 17 -33.31 15.51 11.41
CA ARG A 17 -33.35 16.73 10.58
C ARG A 17 -33.82 16.43 9.18
N CYS A 18 -34.64 17.32 8.64
CA CYS A 18 -35.09 17.25 7.26
C CYS A 18 -33.92 17.54 6.29
N PRO A 19 -33.69 16.72 5.25
CA PRO A 19 -32.61 16.95 4.28
C PRO A 19 -32.85 18.17 3.36
N LEU A 20 -34.10 18.60 3.19
CA LEU A 20 -34.46 19.71 2.30
C LEU A 20 -34.33 21.07 3.00
N CYS A 21 -34.99 21.22 4.15
CA CYS A 21 -35.08 22.52 4.85
C CYS A 21 -34.28 22.57 6.15
N GLN A 22 -33.62 21.47 6.54
CA GLN A 22 -32.84 21.35 7.79
C GLN A 22 -33.63 21.58 9.09
N GLY A 23 -34.96 21.62 9.03
CA GLY A 23 -35.84 21.67 10.19
C GLY A 23 -35.77 20.42 11.06
N GLN A 24 -36.06 20.56 12.36
CA GLN A 24 -36.18 19.42 13.27
C GLN A 24 -37.41 18.58 12.90
N LEU A 25 -37.22 17.26 12.88
CA LEU A 25 -38.28 16.29 12.68
C LEU A 25 -38.68 15.68 14.04
N PRO A 26 -39.96 15.31 14.23
CA PRO A 26 -40.39 14.61 15.43
C PRO A 26 -39.69 13.24 15.55
N PRO A 27 -39.26 12.84 16.76
CA PRO A 27 -38.64 11.53 17.00
C PRO A 27 -39.68 10.41 16.84
N GLY A 28 -39.25 9.24 16.35
CA GLY A 28 -40.14 8.08 16.16
C GLY A 28 -40.32 7.66 14.70
N GLY A 29 -39.31 7.88 13.86
CA GLY A 29 -39.30 7.32 12.51
C GLY A 29 -38.99 5.82 12.53
N ASP A 30 -39.48 5.09 11.52
CA ASP A 30 -39.16 3.68 11.35
C ASP A 30 -37.73 3.56 10.80
N PRO A 31 -36.78 2.92 11.53
CA PRO A 31 -35.41 2.72 11.07
C PRO A 31 -35.34 1.86 9.79
N GLN A 32 -36.32 0.96 9.58
CA GLN A 32 -36.36 0.11 8.38
C GLN A 32 -36.73 0.88 7.11
N ALA A 33 -37.33 2.06 7.26
CA ALA A 33 -37.63 2.95 6.15
C ALA A 33 -36.41 3.79 5.70
N GLU A 34 -35.23 3.66 6.32
CA GLU A 34 -34.03 4.35 5.85
C GLU A 34 -33.55 3.84 4.48
N VAL A 35 -33.77 4.66 3.45
CA VAL A 35 -33.36 4.37 2.07
C VAL A 35 -31.84 4.44 1.87
N PHE A 36 -31.13 5.16 2.74
CA PHE A 36 -29.68 5.29 2.65
C PHE A 36 -28.98 4.24 3.52
N PRO A 37 -28.20 3.32 2.93
CA PRO A 37 -27.43 2.39 3.72
C PRO A 37 -26.34 3.13 4.50
N VAL A 38 -26.23 2.84 5.80
CA VAL A 38 -25.09 3.27 6.61
C VAL A 38 -23.87 2.52 6.08
N VAL A 39 -22.97 3.22 5.38
CA VAL A 39 -21.74 2.61 4.86
C VAL A 39 -20.79 2.39 6.05
N PRO A 40 -20.54 1.14 6.50
CA PRO A 40 -19.61 0.92 7.58
C PRO A 40 -18.21 1.29 7.11
N THR A 41 -17.61 2.31 7.73
CA THR A 41 -16.21 2.65 7.46
C THR A 41 -15.32 1.47 7.86
N VAL A 42 -14.33 1.10 7.04
CA VAL A 42 -13.39 0.00 7.30
C VAL A 42 -12.72 0.08 8.68
N TYR A 43 -12.52 1.31 9.19
CA TYR A 43 -12.03 1.56 10.54
C TYR A 43 -12.93 0.97 11.64
N ARG A 44 -14.25 0.93 11.43
CA ARG A 44 -15.23 0.39 12.38
C ARG A 44 -15.28 -1.13 12.38
N GLN A 45 -15.03 -1.78 11.23
CA GLN A 45 -14.99 -3.25 11.11
C GLN A 45 -13.69 -3.86 11.66
N HIS A 46 -12.55 -3.19 11.46
CA HIS A 46 -11.22 -3.70 11.87
C HIS A 46 -10.56 -2.89 12.98
N HIS A 47 -11.36 -2.17 13.78
CA HIS A 47 -10.86 -1.25 14.83
C HIS A 47 -9.86 -1.92 15.79
N LEU A 48 -10.13 -3.16 16.19
CA LEU A 48 -9.28 -3.92 17.11
C LEU A 48 -7.93 -4.30 16.47
N ALA A 49 -7.94 -4.77 15.22
CA ALA A 49 -6.73 -5.09 14.48
C ALA A 49 -5.84 -3.84 14.27
N ILE A 50 -6.45 -2.70 13.92
CA ILE A 50 -5.73 -1.43 13.76
C ILE A 50 -5.11 -0.99 15.09
N ARG A 51 -5.84 -1.08 16.21
CA ARG A 51 -5.29 -0.75 17.54
C ARG A 51 -4.12 -1.64 17.94
N ILE A 52 -4.24 -2.96 17.74
CA ILE A 52 -3.16 -3.91 18.00
C ILE A 52 -1.93 -3.57 17.16
N PHE A 53 -2.14 -3.26 15.88
CA PHE A 53 -1.06 -2.90 14.96
C PHE A 53 -0.36 -1.59 15.33
N ILE A 54 -1.11 -0.57 15.78
CA ILE A 54 -0.56 0.67 16.34
C ILE A 54 0.25 0.36 17.59
N PHE A 55 -0.30 -0.43 18.52
CA PHE A 55 0.39 -0.79 19.76
C PHE A 55 1.71 -1.52 19.49
N LEU A 56 1.70 -2.53 18.61
CA LEU A 56 2.90 -3.25 18.18
C LEU A 56 3.94 -2.31 17.54
N SER A 57 3.51 -1.37 16.70
CA SER A 57 4.40 -0.39 16.07
C SER A 57 5.09 0.48 17.12
N ILE A 58 4.33 0.98 18.09
CA ILE A 58 4.86 1.81 19.19
C ILE A 58 5.80 0.97 20.06
N ALA A 59 5.38 -0.23 20.48
CA ALA A 59 6.18 -1.12 21.30
C ALA A 59 7.52 -1.46 20.62
N ALA A 60 7.50 -1.82 19.34
CA ALA A 60 8.72 -2.08 18.57
C ALA A 60 9.65 -0.86 18.53
N GLY A 61 9.09 0.34 18.29
CA GLY A 61 9.85 1.60 18.32
C GLY A 61 10.51 1.86 19.68
N VAL A 62 9.74 1.72 20.77
CA VAL A 62 10.26 1.93 22.14
C VAL A 62 11.33 0.90 22.49
N ILE A 63 11.11 -0.39 22.19
CA ILE A 63 12.09 -1.46 22.45
C ILE A 63 13.37 -1.19 21.67
N CYS A 64 13.28 -0.83 20.39
CA CYS A 64 14.48 -0.54 19.59
C CYS A 64 15.24 0.69 20.09
N VAL A 65 14.55 1.74 20.53
CA VAL A 65 15.20 2.92 21.15
C VAL A 65 15.88 2.54 22.47
N ALA A 66 15.20 1.76 23.32
CA ALA A 66 15.76 1.27 24.59
C ALA A 66 17.00 0.41 24.36
N CYS A 67 16.95 -0.54 23.43
CA CYS A 67 18.10 -1.37 23.05
C CYS A 67 19.25 -0.52 22.48
N ASN A 68 18.96 0.52 21.71
CA ASN A 68 20.01 1.40 21.18
C ASN A 68 20.73 2.18 22.29
N PHE A 69 19.98 2.65 23.29
CA PHE A 69 20.57 3.29 24.47
C PHE A 69 21.40 2.32 25.31
N LEU A 70 20.94 1.08 25.49
CA LEU A 70 21.61 0.07 26.33
C LEU A 70 22.86 -0.53 25.69
N PHE A 71 22.81 -0.87 24.40
CA PHE A 71 23.88 -1.66 23.75
C PHE A 71 24.81 -0.85 22.87
N THR A 72 24.36 0.28 22.28
CA THR A 72 25.19 0.99 21.30
C THR A 72 24.87 2.49 21.25
N PRO A 73 25.16 3.26 22.31
CA PRO A 73 24.78 4.68 22.41
C PRO A 73 25.43 5.56 21.33
N HIS A 74 26.53 5.13 20.71
CA HIS A 74 27.20 5.87 19.63
C HIS A 74 26.71 5.53 18.21
N ARG A 75 25.90 4.49 18.01
CA ARG A 75 25.31 4.16 16.70
C ARG A 75 23.82 4.45 16.72
N TRP A 76 23.33 5.09 15.64
CA TRP A 76 21.96 5.59 15.56
C TRP A 76 21.06 4.61 14.79
N TRP A 77 21.15 3.31 15.10
CA TRP A 77 20.39 2.27 14.37
C TRP A 77 18.89 2.33 14.70
N SER A 78 18.51 2.81 15.87
CA SER A 78 17.10 3.04 16.23
C SER A 78 16.40 4.01 15.28
N VAL A 79 17.11 4.99 14.70
CA VAL A 79 16.51 5.96 13.78
C VAL A 79 16.10 5.29 12.46
N LEU A 80 16.85 4.30 11.99
CA LEU A 80 16.47 3.50 10.81
C LEU A 80 15.18 2.71 11.08
N VAL A 81 15.03 2.17 12.29
CA VAL A 81 13.81 1.44 12.68
C VAL A 81 12.62 2.38 12.77
N LEU A 82 12.78 3.55 13.39
CA LEU A 82 11.71 4.57 13.47
C LEU A 82 11.31 5.10 12.09
N ALA A 83 12.28 5.34 11.20
CA ALA A 83 12.02 5.70 9.82
C ALA A 83 11.25 4.59 9.09
N GLY A 84 11.64 3.31 9.29
CA GLY A 84 10.93 2.16 8.75
C GLY A 84 9.47 2.06 9.23
N ILE A 85 9.21 2.29 10.52
CA ILE A 85 7.86 2.33 11.09
C ILE A 85 7.05 3.47 10.46
N GLY A 86 7.64 4.67 10.34
CA GLY A 86 7.01 5.81 9.68
C GLY A 86 6.63 5.51 8.22
N CYS A 87 7.56 4.94 7.47
CA CYS A 87 7.36 4.48 6.10
C CYS A 87 6.22 3.45 5.99
N MET A 88 6.15 2.50 6.92
CA MET A 88 5.05 1.52 6.98
C MET A 88 3.69 2.21 7.16
N TRP A 89 3.60 3.19 8.07
CA TRP A 89 2.37 3.95 8.30
C TRP A 89 1.96 4.80 7.10
N VAL A 90 2.92 5.44 6.41
CA VAL A 90 2.67 6.16 5.16
C VAL A 90 2.10 5.21 4.11
N SER A 91 2.66 4.01 3.98
CA SER A 91 2.22 2.96 3.06
C SER A 91 0.80 2.49 3.33
N VAL A 92 0.47 2.23 4.61
CA VAL A 92 -0.90 1.85 5.02
C VAL A 92 -1.87 3.00 4.75
N SER A 93 -1.50 4.23 5.08
CA SER A 93 -2.36 5.39 4.89
C SER A 93 -2.66 5.66 3.41
N SER A 94 -1.67 5.48 2.53
CA SER A 94 -1.81 5.70 1.09
C SER A 94 -2.69 4.61 0.46
N ALA A 95 -2.52 3.36 0.87
CA ALA A 95 -3.35 2.23 0.45
C ALA A 95 -4.82 2.41 0.86
N VAL A 96 -5.09 2.92 2.06
CA VAL A 96 -6.46 3.16 2.54
C VAL A 96 -7.12 4.34 1.81
N ARG A 97 -6.38 5.43 1.55
CA ARG A 97 -6.92 6.64 0.92
C ARG A 97 -7.07 6.56 -0.60
N ARG A 98 -6.17 5.87 -1.30
CA ARG A 98 -6.12 5.84 -2.77
C ARG A 98 -6.36 4.43 -3.33
N ARG A 99 -7.55 3.87 -3.09
CA ARG A 99 -7.93 2.55 -3.63
C ARG A 99 -8.11 2.48 -5.14
N HIS A 100 -8.25 3.62 -5.83
CA HIS A 100 -8.56 3.65 -7.26
C HIS A 100 -7.39 3.18 -8.14
N ASN A 101 -6.14 3.48 -7.78
CA ASN A 101 -4.96 3.16 -8.60
C ASN A 101 -3.85 2.54 -7.74
N LEU A 102 -4.07 1.30 -7.32
CA LEU A 102 -3.14 0.56 -6.45
C LEU A 102 -1.72 0.41 -7.03
N PRO A 103 -1.51 0.09 -8.33
CA PRO A 103 -0.17 -0.04 -8.91
C PRO A 103 0.61 1.27 -8.88
N LYS A 104 -0.07 2.38 -9.22
CA LYS A 104 0.53 3.73 -9.18
C LYS A 104 0.94 4.11 -7.77
N ASN A 105 0.19 3.68 -6.76
CA ASN A 105 0.54 3.92 -5.36
C ASN A 105 1.80 3.13 -4.95
N ILE A 106 1.90 1.85 -5.32
CA ILE A 106 3.08 1.00 -5.06
C ILE A 106 4.33 1.61 -5.70
N LEU A 107 4.23 2.03 -6.97
CA LEU A 107 5.29 2.75 -7.67
C LEU A 107 5.80 3.97 -6.89
N TRP A 108 4.87 4.84 -6.50
CA TRP A 108 5.21 6.07 -5.79
C TRP A 108 5.84 5.77 -4.44
N GLN A 109 5.34 4.74 -3.76
CA GLN A 109 5.88 4.29 -2.49
C GLN A 109 7.33 3.79 -2.64
N VAL A 110 7.61 2.91 -3.61
CA VAL A 110 8.98 2.45 -3.89
C VAL A 110 9.90 3.61 -4.26
N PHE A 111 9.42 4.56 -5.07
CA PHE A 111 10.18 5.74 -5.46
C PHE A 111 10.59 6.60 -4.25
N TRP A 112 9.62 6.97 -3.40
CA TRP A 112 9.91 7.78 -2.20
C TRP A 112 10.80 7.04 -1.20
N LEU A 113 10.54 5.75 -0.97
CA LEU A 113 11.37 4.94 -0.07
C LEU A 113 12.81 4.83 -0.58
N SER A 114 12.99 4.66 -1.88
CA SER A 114 14.32 4.61 -2.49
C SER A 114 15.04 5.95 -2.39
N MET A 115 14.33 7.07 -2.67
CA MET A 115 14.88 8.42 -2.52
C MET A 115 15.30 8.74 -1.08
N ILE A 116 14.46 8.41 -0.10
CA ILE A 116 14.78 8.62 1.33
C ILE A 116 16.00 7.78 1.73
N SER A 117 16.05 6.51 1.30
CA SER A 117 17.20 5.64 1.58
C SER A 117 18.50 6.14 0.95
N LEU A 118 18.45 6.70 -0.26
CA LEU A 118 19.62 7.29 -0.92
C LEU A 118 20.07 8.56 -0.19
N LEU A 119 19.13 9.44 0.20
CA LEU A 119 19.44 10.65 0.97
C LEU A 119 20.09 10.29 2.32
N TRP A 120 19.59 9.23 2.97
CA TRP A 120 20.17 8.74 4.23
C TRP A 120 21.58 8.19 4.06
N ASP A 121 21.82 7.41 3.00
CA ASP A 121 23.15 6.88 2.70
C ASP A 121 24.13 8.02 2.36
N PHE A 122 23.68 9.06 1.66
CA PHE A 122 24.47 10.27 1.41
C PHE A 122 24.89 10.95 2.71
N LEU A 123 23.94 11.18 3.63
CA LEU A 123 24.20 11.82 4.92
C LEU A 123 25.13 10.99 5.82
N THR A 124 25.13 9.66 5.68
CA THR A 124 25.97 8.75 6.47
C THR A 124 27.34 8.44 5.85
N ARG A 125 27.79 9.29 4.90
CA ARG A 125 29.07 9.21 4.16
C ARG A 125 29.13 8.07 3.12
N TRP A 126 28.03 7.83 2.41
CA TRP A 126 27.94 6.93 1.26
C TRP A 126 28.52 5.54 1.53
N ARG A 127 27.93 4.83 2.48
CA ARG A 127 28.37 3.47 2.84
C ARG A 127 27.89 2.43 1.83
N GLY A 128 26.99 2.79 0.91
CA GLY A 128 26.46 1.93 -0.13
C GLY A 128 25.38 0.95 0.37
N TRP A 129 24.85 1.16 1.58
CA TRP A 129 23.86 0.26 2.18
C TRP A 129 22.50 0.36 1.48
N SER A 130 22.14 1.56 1.01
CA SER A 130 20.89 1.82 0.28
C SER A 130 20.80 1.02 -1.02
N VAL A 131 21.85 1.09 -1.84
CA VAL A 131 21.93 0.41 -3.15
C VAL A 131 22.09 -1.10 -2.99
N THR A 132 22.78 -1.54 -1.93
CA THR A 132 23.04 -2.96 -1.72
C THR A 132 21.84 -3.68 -1.09
N TYR A 133 21.12 -3.08 -0.13
CA TYR A 133 20.07 -3.79 0.64
C TYR A 133 18.70 -3.16 0.53
N ALA A 134 18.59 -1.84 0.72
CA ALA A 134 17.28 -1.19 0.84
C ALA A 134 16.50 -1.22 -0.48
N ILE A 135 17.11 -0.78 -1.59
CA ILE A 135 16.43 -0.68 -2.88
C ILE A 135 16.04 -2.07 -3.42
N PRO A 136 16.93 -3.09 -3.44
CA PRO A 136 16.53 -4.44 -3.84
C PRO A 136 15.41 -5.01 -2.95
N GLY A 137 15.47 -4.77 -1.64
CA GLY A 137 14.42 -5.19 -0.71
C GLY A 137 13.06 -4.56 -1.00
N PHE A 138 13.03 -3.26 -1.28
CA PHE A 138 11.79 -2.57 -1.65
C PHE A 138 11.22 -3.09 -2.98
N CYS A 139 12.07 -3.38 -3.96
CA CYS A 139 11.65 -3.99 -5.23
C CYS A 139 11.00 -5.36 -5.01
N VAL A 140 11.61 -6.26 -4.22
CA VAL A 140 11.03 -7.59 -3.92
C VAL A 140 9.67 -7.46 -3.25
N ILE A 141 9.56 -6.60 -2.23
CA ILE A 141 8.29 -6.38 -1.52
C ILE A 141 7.23 -5.82 -2.47
N ALA A 142 7.60 -4.91 -3.37
CA ALA A 142 6.69 -4.36 -4.37
C ALA A 142 6.19 -5.42 -5.35
N MET A 143 7.08 -6.28 -5.87
CA MET A 143 6.71 -7.41 -6.75
C MET A 143 5.74 -8.36 -6.05
N LEU A 144 6.03 -8.74 -4.80
CA LEU A 144 5.14 -9.59 -4.00
C LEU A 144 3.77 -8.92 -3.79
N CYS A 145 3.73 -7.63 -3.48
CA CYS A 145 2.49 -6.89 -3.35
C CYS A 145 1.70 -6.89 -4.67
N LEU A 146 2.35 -6.63 -5.80
CA LEU A 146 1.72 -6.65 -7.13
C LEU A 146 1.12 -8.03 -7.44
N LEU A 147 1.84 -9.12 -7.13
CA LEU A 147 1.37 -10.48 -7.32
C LEU A 147 0.16 -10.82 -6.42
N LEU A 148 0.21 -10.42 -5.14
CA LEU A 148 -0.92 -10.62 -4.22
C LEU A 148 -2.14 -9.80 -4.65
N LEU A 149 -1.95 -8.56 -5.09
CA LEU A 149 -3.02 -7.72 -5.62
C LEU A 149 -3.64 -8.34 -6.88
N ALA A 150 -2.80 -8.81 -7.80
CA ALA A 150 -3.23 -9.52 -8.99
C ALA A 150 -4.11 -10.74 -8.65
N ARG A 151 -3.74 -11.50 -7.61
CA ARG A 151 -4.53 -12.63 -7.12
C ARG A 151 -5.84 -12.24 -6.45
N ILE A 152 -5.81 -11.29 -5.52
CA ILE A 152 -6.98 -10.93 -4.69
C ILE A 152 -8.02 -10.16 -5.50
N LEU A 153 -7.60 -9.24 -6.38
CA LEU A 153 -8.53 -8.41 -7.15
C LEU A 153 -9.12 -9.11 -8.39
N HIS A 154 -8.85 -10.41 -8.60
CA HIS A 154 -9.35 -11.20 -9.73
C HIS A 154 -9.26 -10.44 -11.06
N MET A 155 -8.04 -10.38 -11.59
CA MET A 155 -7.59 -9.49 -12.67
C MET A 155 -8.64 -9.21 -13.75
N LYS A 156 -9.01 -7.94 -13.89
CA LYS A 156 -9.56 -7.41 -15.14
C LYS A 156 -8.40 -7.36 -16.15
N SER A 157 -8.67 -7.81 -17.38
CA SER A 157 -7.68 -7.96 -18.45
C SER A 157 -6.97 -6.66 -18.84
N GLU A 158 -7.57 -5.50 -18.55
CA GLU A 158 -7.05 -4.18 -18.92
C GLU A 158 -5.82 -3.75 -18.11
N ASP A 159 -5.73 -4.12 -16.82
CA ASP A 159 -4.64 -3.66 -15.96
C ASP A 159 -3.41 -4.58 -16.00
N PHE A 160 -3.55 -5.80 -16.53
CA PHE A 160 -2.49 -6.82 -16.52
C PHE A 160 -1.18 -6.35 -17.15
N LEU A 161 -1.24 -5.63 -18.28
CA LEU A 161 -0.08 -5.04 -18.95
C LEU A 161 0.71 -4.13 -18.02
N VAL A 162 0.02 -3.30 -17.23
CA VAL A 162 0.64 -2.36 -16.30
C VAL A 162 1.38 -3.12 -15.20
N TYR A 163 0.79 -4.16 -14.63
CA TYR A 163 1.44 -5.00 -13.62
C TYR A 163 2.70 -5.68 -14.16
N MET A 164 2.64 -6.22 -15.38
CA MET A 164 3.77 -6.92 -16.01
C MET A 164 4.93 -5.97 -16.35
N ILE A 165 4.64 -4.77 -16.88
CA ILE A 165 5.64 -3.73 -17.15
C ILE A 165 6.32 -3.29 -15.84
N LEU A 166 5.54 -3.13 -14.77
CA LEU A 166 6.07 -2.76 -13.45
C LEU A 166 6.98 -3.82 -12.85
N ASP A 167 6.55 -5.08 -12.91
CA ASP A 167 7.32 -6.22 -12.40
C ASP A 167 8.66 -6.34 -13.14
N GLY A 168 8.65 -6.20 -14.47
CA GLY A 168 9.86 -6.18 -15.29
C GLY A 168 10.76 -4.98 -14.98
N LEU A 169 10.19 -3.78 -14.84
CA LEU A 169 10.94 -2.56 -14.48
C LEU A 169 11.66 -2.74 -13.13
N PHE A 170 10.95 -3.26 -12.13
CA PHE A 170 11.54 -3.52 -10.81
C PHE A 170 12.60 -4.61 -10.84
N GLY A 171 12.57 -5.56 -11.78
CA GLY A 171 13.60 -6.58 -11.97
C GLY A 171 14.85 -6.06 -12.68
N ILE A 172 14.68 -5.13 -13.63
CA ILE A 172 15.80 -4.52 -14.38
C ILE A 172 16.63 -3.58 -13.49
N ILE A 173 16.02 -2.86 -12.55
CA ILE A 173 16.72 -1.92 -11.66
C ILE A 173 17.86 -2.60 -10.85
N PRO A 174 17.63 -3.70 -10.10
CA PRO A 174 18.68 -4.44 -9.42
C PRO A 174 19.73 -5.05 -10.36
N LEU A 175 19.32 -5.46 -11.56
CA LEU A 175 20.23 -6.00 -12.57
C LEU A 175 21.19 -4.92 -13.09
N ALA A 176 20.71 -3.70 -13.28
CA ALA A 176 21.56 -2.55 -13.59
C ALA A 176 22.57 -2.27 -12.47
N PHE A 177 22.17 -2.35 -11.19
CA PHE A 177 23.11 -2.16 -10.07
C PHE A 177 24.23 -3.19 -10.01
N ILE A 178 23.98 -4.44 -10.44
CA ILE A 178 25.02 -5.45 -10.59
C ILE A 178 25.95 -5.10 -11.77
N LEU A 179 25.38 -4.74 -12.93
CA LEU A 179 26.16 -4.43 -14.14
C LEU A 179 27.07 -3.21 -13.98
N PHE A 180 26.61 -2.18 -13.25
CA PHE A 180 27.43 -1.00 -12.94
C PHE A 180 28.42 -1.23 -11.79
N GLY A 181 28.43 -2.40 -11.14
CA GLY A 181 29.34 -2.74 -10.05
C GLY A 181 29.11 -1.94 -8.76
N TRP A 182 27.95 -1.30 -8.61
CA TRP A 182 27.63 -0.47 -7.45
C TRP A 182 27.20 -1.30 -6.23
N ALA A 183 26.78 -2.55 -6.45
CA ALA A 183 26.42 -3.48 -5.38
C ALA A 183 27.69 -4.16 -4.82
N LYS A 184 28.11 -3.76 -3.61
CA LYS A 184 29.24 -4.39 -2.89
C LYS A 184 28.97 -5.84 -2.46
N VAL A 185 27.69 -6.24 -2.35
CA VAL A 185 27.26 -7.59 -1.95
C VAL A 185 26.16 -8.06 -2.90
N SER A 186 26.42 -9.13 -3.65
CA SER A 186 25.55 -9.57 -4.75
C SER A 186 24.28 -10.33 -4.32
N TYR A 187 24.25 -10.90 -3.11
CA TYR A 187 23.12 -11.70 -2.61
C TYR A 187 21.74 -11.00 -2.72
N PRO A 188 21.54 -9.78 -2.18
CA PRO A 188 20.24 -9.10 -2.23
C PRO A 188 19.75 -8.79 -3.66
N SER A 189 20.66 -8.43 -4.58
CA SER A 189 20.29 -8.19 -5.98
C SER A 189 19.94 -9.48 -6.72
N VAL A 190 20.63 -10.60 -6.44
CA VAL A 190 20.28 -11.91 -7.01
C VAL A 190 18.91 -12.37 -6.53
N ILE A 191 18.60 -12.22 -5.24
CA ILE A 191 17.27 -12.54 -4.69
C ILE A 191 16.18 -11.74 -5.43
N CYS A 192 16.45 -10.46 -5.74
CA CYS A 192 15.50 -9.63 -6.46
C CYS A 192 15.28 -10.11 -7.90
N ILE A 193 16.33 -10.54 -8.59
CA ILE A 193 16.22 -11.11 -9.95
C ILE A 193 15.43 -12.41 -9.91
N VAL A 194 15.74 -13.32 -8.99
CA VAL A 194 15.02 -14.59 -8.83
C VAL A 194 13.53 -14.34 -8.51
N ALA A 195 13.25 -13.41 -7.59
CA ALA A 195 11.89 -13.03 -7.25
C ALA A 195 11.12 -12.47 -8.44
N SER A 196 11.76 -11.63 -9.27
CA SER A 196 11.17 -11.08 -10.50
C SER A 196 10.85 -12.16 -11.53
N VAL A 197 11.74 -13.13 -11.72
CA VAL A 197 11.49 -14.25 -12.65
C VAL A 197 10.33 -15.12 -12.16
N LEU A 198 10.27 -15.37 -10.85
CA LEU A 198 9.17 -16.13 -10.22
C LEU A 198 7.85 -15.38 -10.28
N SER A 199 7.83 -14.07 -10.05
CA SER A 199 6.62 -13.26 -10.14
C SER A 199 6.12 -13.16 -11.58
N PHE A 200 7.03 -13.00 -12.55
CA PHE A 200 6.69 -12.96 -13.96
C PHE A 200 6.11 -14.28 -14.44
N THR A 201 6.72 -15.42 -14.07
CA THR A 201 6.20 -16.76 -14.41
C THR A 201 4.88 -17.04 -13.71
N ALA A 202 4.71 -16.64 -12.45
CA ALA A 202 3.44 -16.75 -11.76
C ALA A 202 2.35 -15.91 -12.43
N LEU A 203 2.63 -14.65 -12.76
CA LEU A 203 1.70 -13.78 -13.49
C LEU A 203 1.29 -14.41 -14.82
N PHE A 204 2.23 -14.98 -15.57
CA PHE A 204 1.95 -15.64 -16.84
C PHE A 204 1.14 -16.94 -16.68
N SER A 205 1.43 -17.75 -15.67
CA SER A 205 0.70 -18.99 -15.38
C SER A 205 -0.74 -18.73 -14.91
N PHE A 206 -0.97 -17.63 -14.18
CA PHE A 206 -2.30 -17.23 -13.72
C PHE A 206 -3.05 -16.32 -14.72
N ALA A 207 -2.38 -15.84 -15.76
CA ALA A 207 -3.01 -15.13 -16.88
C ALA A 207 -3.85 -16.12 -17.71
N GLY A 208 -5.16 -16.20 -17.42
CA GLY A 208 -6.08 -17.06 -18.18
C GLY A 208 -6.12 -16.70 -19.68
N ARG A 209 -6.52 -17.64 -20.55
CA ARG A 209 -6.52 -17.49 -22.03
C ARG A 209 -7.15 -16.19 -22.55
N LYS A 210 -8.17 -15.65 -21.85
CA LYS A 210 -8.79 -14.35 -22.17
C LYS A 210 -7.85 -13.16 -22.02
N THR A 211 -6.97 -13.17 -21.00
CA THR A 211 -5.98 -12.10 -20.76
C THR A 211 -4.83 -12.15 -21.78
N GLN A 212 -4.43 -13.34 -22.25
CA GLN A 212 -3.44 -13.50 -23.31
C GLN A 212 -3.94 -12.99 -24.66
N ALA A 213 -5.22 -13.21 -24.98
CA ALA A 213 -5.84 -12.67 -26.18
C ALA A 213 -5.93 -11.14 -26.16
N GLU A 214 -6.24 -10.53 -25.01
CA GLU A 214 -6.23 -9.08 -24.83
C GLU A 214 -4.81 -8.49 -24.96
N LEU A 215 -3.80 -9.20 -24.42
CA LEU A 215 -2.39 -8.83 -24.54
C LEU A 215 -1.95 -8.80 -26.01
N GLN A 216 -2.24 -9.86 -26.76
CA GLN A 216 -1.93 -9.96 -28.20
C GLN A 216 -2.61 -8.85 -29.00
N LYS A 217 -3.82 -8.45 -28.62
CA LYS A 217 -4.55 -7.36 -29.28
C LYS A 217 -3.91 -6.00 -29.05
N ARG A 218 -3.39 -5.73 -27.84
CA ARG A 218 -2.79 -4.44 -27.47
C ARG A 218 -1.30 -4.32 -27.81
N LEU A 219 -0.60 -5.44 -27.97
CA LEU A 219 0.83 -5.47 -28.38
C LEU A 219 1.03 -5.50 -29.90
N HIS A 220 0.02 -5.91 -30.68
CA HIS A 220 0.04 -5.88 -32.16
C HIS A 220 -0.63 -4.64 -32.78
N MET A 221 -1.04 -3.65 -31.97
CA MET A 221 -1.45 -2.33 -32.46
C MET A 221 -0.27 -1.37 -32.44
#